data_AF-A0A844M8J8-F1
#
_entry.id   AF-A0A844M8J8-F1
#
_cell.length_a   1.000
_cell.length_b   1.000
_cell.length_c   1.000
_cell.angle_alpha   90.00
_cell.angle_beta   90.00
_cell.angle_gamma   90.00
#
_symmetry.space_group_name_H-M   'P 1'
#
loop_
_entity.id
_entity.type
_entity.pdbx_description
1 polymer ?
#
loop_
_entity_poly.entity_id
_entity_poly.type
_entity_poly.pdbx_seq_one_letter_code
_entity_poly.pdbx_strand_id
1 'polypeptide(L)'
;MIELERYPSALAAYDKALELKPDREAAWYNKGNALFDLKRYPSALAAYDKALELKPDRVSAWFNKGFALYYLKRYPEALAAYDKALEFQPNDDNLWYNKACCYDRTTISGDRILGENGERDRHF
;
A
#
# COMPACT_ATOMS: atom_id res chain seq x y z
N MET A 1 2.94 -30.99 -3.78
CA MET A 1 1.90 -29.99 -4.11
C MET A 1 1.44 -29.31 -2.80
N ILE A 2 2.35 -28.60 -2.10
CA ILE A 2 2.18 -28.13 -0.70
C ILE A 2 2.32 -26.61 -0.62
N GLU A 3 1.59 -25.86 -1.46
CA GLU A 3 1.59 -24.39 -1.37
C GLU A 3 0.24 -23.81 -1.00
N LEU A 4 -0.84 -24.59 -0.92
CA LEU A 4 -2.18 -24.05 -0.58
C LEU A 4 -2.60 -24.29 0.87
N GLU A 5 -1.97 -25.21 1.60
CA GLU A 5 -2.35 -25.53 3.00
C GLU A 5 -1.64 -24.70 4.08
N ARG A 6 -0.52 -24.01 3.76
CA ARG A 6 0.23 -23.23 4.77
C ARG A 6 -0.30 -21.80 4.98
N TYR A 7 -0.91 -21.20 3.97
CA TYR A 7 -1.40 -19.82 4.06
C TYR A 7 -2.68 -19.64 4.92
N PRO A 8 -3.66 -20.56 4.90
CA PRO A 8 -4.76 -20.54 5.85
C PRO A 8 -4.27 -20.63 7.31
N SER A 9 -3.22 -21.42 7.55
CA SER A 9 -2.60 -21.56 8.88
C SER A 9 -1.89 -20.28 9.34
N ALA A 10 -1.21 -19.56 8.44
CA ALA A 10 -0.57 -18.29 8.78
C ALA A 10 -1.60 -17.22 9.16
N LEU A 11 -2.67 -17.08 8.38
CA LEU A 11 -3.76 -16.16 8.73
C LEU A 11 -4.43 -16.54 10.04
N ALA A 12 -4.72 -17.83 10.25
CA ALA A 12 -5.28 -18.33 11.50
C ALA A 12 -4.35 -18.07 12.71
N ALA A 13 -3.02 -18.19 12.52
CA ALA A 13 -2.05 -17.86 13.56
C ALA A 13 -2.03 -16.36 13.87
N TYR A 14 -2.13 -15.49 12.86
CA TYR A 14 -2.27 -14.05 13.08
C TYR A 14 -3.60 -13.69 13.73
N ASP A 15 -4.71 -14.34 13.36
CA ASP A 15 -6.01 -14.15 13.98
C ASP A 15 -5.97 -14.55 15.47
N LYS A 16 -5.36 -15.69 15.80
CA LYS A 16 -5.13 -16.08 17.21
C LYS A 16 -4.22 -15.11 17.94
N ALA A 17 -3.17 -14.61 17.31
CA ALA A 17 -2.31 -13.60 17.92
C ALA A 17 -3.07 -12.29 18.20
N LEU A 18 -3.98 -11.90 17.31
CA LEU A 18 -4.82 -10.71 17.44
C LEU A 18 -5.98 -10.90 18.43
N GLU A 19 -6.51 -12.12 18.59
CA GLU A 19 -7.44 -12.47 19.67
C GLU A 19 -6.78 -12.31 21.04
N LEU A 20 -5.51 -12.72 21.17
CA LEU A 20 -4.76 -12.61 22.43
C LEU A 20 -4.27 -11.18 22.69
N LYS A 21 -3.82 -10.48 21.65
CA LYS A 21 -3.26 -9.11 21.71
C LYS A 21 -3.67 -8.31 20.46
N PRO A 22 -4.82 -7.63 20.49
CA PRO A 22 -5.33 -6.89 19.33
C PRO A 22 -4.54 -5.60 19.03
N ASP A 23 -3.73 -5.14 19.98
CA ASP A 23 -2.89 -3.94 19.94
C ASP A 23 -1.53 -4.16 19.26
N ARG A 24 -1.30 -5.35 18.70
CA ARG A 24 -0.02 -5.69 18.07
C ARG A 24 0.01 -5.26 16.61
N GLU A 25 0.58 -4.09 16.34
CA GLU A 25 0.71 -3.52 15.00
C GLU A 25 1.46 -4.45 14.02
N ALA A 26 2.46 -5.18 14.53
CA ALA A 26 3.24 -6.14 13.74
C ALA A 26 2.41 -7.34 13.29
N ALA A 27 1.43 -7.78 14.10
CA ALA A 27 0.55 -8.87 13.71
C ALA A 27 -0.41 -8.43 12.61
N TRP A 28 -0.98 -7.22 12.70
CA TRP A 28 -1.80 -6.64 11.64
C TRP A 28 -1.02 -6.43 10.34
N TYR A 29 0.20 -5.89 10.42
CA TYR A 29 1.08 -5.70 9.26
C TYR A 29 1.41 -7.03 8.58
N ASN A 30 1.84 -8.04 9.34
CA ASN A 30 2.19 -9.35 8.78
C ASN A 30 0.96 -10.11 8.24
N LYS A 31 -0.21 -9.93 8.85
CA LYS A 31 -1.48 -10.41 8.31
C LYS A 31 -1.80 -9.73 6.97
N GLY A 32 -1.57 -8.43 6.87
CA GLY A 32 -1.69 -7.67 5.62
C GLY A 32 -0.78 -8.22 4.53
N ASN A 33 0.49 -8.50 4.84
CA ASN A 33 1.44 -9.11 3.90
C ASN A 33 0.96 -10.49 3.42
N ALA A 34 0.54 -11.36 4.34
CA ALA A 34 0.02 -12.67 3.98
C ALA A 34 -1.24 -12.57 3.09
N LEU A 35 -2.14 -11.62 3.36
CA LEU A 35 -3.32 -11.36 2.53
C LEU A 35 -2.95 -10.80 1.16
N PHE A 36 -1.90 -9.99 1.09
CA PHE A 36 -1.37 -9.45 -0.15
C PHE A 36 -0.79 -10.55 -1.04
N ASP A 37 0.00 -11.46 -0.47
CA ASP A 37 0.56 -12.61 -1.19
C ASP A 37 -0.54 -13.55 -1.73
N LEU A 38 -1.63 -13.66 -0.97
CA LEU A 38 -2.85 -14.35 -1.38
C LEU A 38 -3.69 -13.58 -2.42
N LYS A 39 -3.23 -12.43 -2.89
CA LYS A 39 -3.93 -11.52 -3.82
C LYS A 39 -5.27 -11.02 -3.30
N ARG A 40 -5.50 -11.09 -1.99
CA ARG A 40 -6.69 -10.57 -1.30
C ARG A 40 -6.46 -9.11 -0.91
N TYR A 41 -6.19 -8.27 -1.91
CA TYR A 41 -5.80 -6.87 -1.71
C TYR A 41 -6.78 -6.06 -0.84
N PRO A 42 -8.12 -6.18 -0.97
CA PRO A 42 -9.04 -5.44 -0.11
C PRO A 42 -8.91 -5.80 1.37
N SER A 43 -8.72 -7.09 1.68
CA SER A 43 -8.49 -7.54 3.05
C SER A 43 -7.11 -7.14 3.56
N ALA A 44 -6.10 -7.13 2.69
CA ALA A 44 -4.76 -6.65 3.02
C ALA A 44 -4.79 -5.16 3.39
N LEU A 45 -5.55 -4.33 2.65
CA LEU A 45 -5.75 -2.92 2.99
C LEU A 45 -6.34 -2.72 4.37
N ALA A 46 -7.42 -3.45 4.71
CA ALA A 46 -8.02 -3.37 6.04
C ALA A 46 -7.02 -3.74 7.15
N ALA A 47 -6.16 -4.72 6.91
CA ALA A 47 -5.12 -5.10 7.87
C ALA A 47 -4.00 -4.04 7.99
N TYR A 48 -3.58 -3.44 6.88
CA TYR A 48 -2.62 -2.33 6.91
C TYR A 48 -3.20 -1.08 7.57
N ASP A 49 -4.48 -0.76 7.34
CA ASP A 49 -5.17 0.34 8.00
C ASP A 49 -5.18 0.15 9.52
N LYS A 50 -5.48 -1.07 10.00
CA LYS A 50 -5.38 -1.38 11.43
C LYS A 50 -3.96 -1.28 11.98
N ALA A 51 -2.96 -1.70 11.21
CA ALA A 51 -1.56 -1.52 11.60
C ALA A 51 -1.19 -0.03 11.71
N LEU A 52 -1.70 0.81 10.80
CA LEU A 52 -1.46 2.26 10.78
C LEU A 52 -2.25 3.02 11.85
N GLU A 53 -3.45 2.56 12.22
CA GLU A 53 -4.19 3.08 13.38
C GLU A 53 -3.40 2.91 14.67
N LEU A 54 -2.73 1.76 14.84
CA LEU A 54 -1.89 1.47 16.00
C LEU A 54 -0.53 2.18 15.93
N LYS A 55 0.04 2.25 14.72
CA LYS A 55 1.37 2.82 14.48
C LYS A 55 1.41 3.61 13.16
N PRO A 56 1.08 4.91 13.20
CA PRO A 56 0.94 5.73 11.98
C PRO A 56 2.28 6.09 11.32
N ASP A 57 3.39 6.01 12.06
CA ASP A 57 4.77 6.27 11.58
C ASP A 57 5.41 5.06 10.89
N ARG A 58 4.66 3.95 10.70
CA ARG A 58 5.19 2.75 10.05
C ARG A 58 5.23 2.89 8.52
N VAL A 59 6.35 3.40 8.02
CA VAL A 59 6.64 3.57 6.57
C VAL A 59 6.33 2.32 5.75
N SER A 60 6.76 1.13 6.21
CA SER A 60 6.52 -0.12 5.48
C SER A 60 5.04 -0.47 5.32
N ALA A 61 4.18 -0.08 6.28
CA ALA A 61 2.74 -0.31 6.18
C ALA A 61 2.10 0.65 5.16
N TRP A 62 2.53 1.91 5.13
CA TRP A 62 2.12 2.86 4.09
C TRP A 62 2.57 2.42 2.68
N PHE A 63 3.81 1.94 2.57
CA PHE A 63 4.34 1.38 1.32
C PHE A 63 3.50 0.21 0.81
N ASN A 64 3.28 -0.81 1.63
CA ASN A 64 2.52 -1.99 1.22
C ASN A 64 1.03 -1.66 0.99
N LYS A 65 0.47 -0.69 1.70
CA LYS A 65 -0.87 -0.14 1.42
C LYS A 65 -0.92 0.50 0.04
N GLY A 66 0.05 1.35 -0.30
CA GLY A 66 0.16 1.95 -1.63
C GLY A 66 0.30 0.89 -2.72
N PHE A 67 1.08 -0.16 -2.47
CA PHE A 67 1.28 -1.26 -3.42
C PHE A 67 -0.01 -2.07 -3.62
N ALA A 68 -0.73 -2.39 -2.54
CA ALA A 68 -2.05 -3.03 -2.62
C ALA A 68 -3.08 -2.19 -3.39
N LEU A 69 -3.10 -0.86 -3.19
CA LEU A 69 -3.95 0.06 -3.95
C LEU A 69 -3.57 0.11 -5.43
N TYR A 70 -2.29 0.05 -5.76
CA TYR A 70 -1.81 -0.04 -7.14
C TYR A 70 -2.35 -1.29 -7.85
N TYR A 71 -2.31 -2.46 -7.22
CA TYR A 71 -2.90 -3.70 -7.80
C TYR A 71 -4.42 -3.63 -7.93
N LEU A 72 -5.09 -2.87 -7.06
CA LEU A 72 -6.51 -2.56 -7.18
C LEU A 72 -6.84 -1.46 -8.21
N LYS A 73 -5.82 -0.93 -8.91
CA LYS A 73 -5.93 0.19 -9.85
C LYS A 73 -6.47 1.48 -9.22
N ARG A 74 -6.36 1.62 -7.89
CA ARG A 74 -6.74 2.81 -7.11
C ARG A 74 -5.54 3.74 -7.01
N TYR A 75 -5.02 4.17 -8.16
CA TYR A 75 -3.77 4.91 -8.24
C TYR A 75 -3.75 6.24 -7.46
N PRO A 76 -4.83 7.07 -7.44
CA PRO A 76 -4.84 8.30 -6.63
C PRO A 76 -4.63 8.04 -5.13
N GLU A 77 -5.20 6.96 -4.62
CA GLU A 77 -5.07 6.57 -3.22
C GLU A 77 -3.71 5.93 -2.94
N ALA A 78 -3.15 5.20 -3.92
CA ALA A 78 -1.79 4.69 -3.83
C ALA A 78 -0.77 5.83 -3.72
N LEU A 79 -0.93 6.88 -4.53
CA LEU A 79 -0.11 8.09 -4.48
C LEU A 79 -0.18 8.74 -3.08
N ALA A 80 -1.39 8.93 -2.55
CA ALA A 80 -1.58 9.47 -1.20
C ALA A 80 -0.89 8.62 -0.10
N ALA A 81 -0.91 7.29 -0.24
CA ALA A 81 -0.22 6.39 0.68
C ALA A 81 1.31 6.52 0.58
N TYR A 82 1.86 6.64 -0.64
CA TYR A 82 3.30 6.87 -0.83
C TYR A 82 3.73 8.25 -0.37
N ASP A 83 2.92 9.29 -0.56
CA ASP A 83 3.18 10.62 -0.03
C ASP A 83 3.28 10.61 1.50
N LYS A 84 2.36 9.89 2.16
CA LYS A 84 2.43 9.69 3.61
C LYS A 84 3.68 8.93 4.05
N ALA A 85 4.11 7.94 3.29
CA ALA A 85 5.36 7.24 3.59
C ALA A 85 6.59 8.16 3.42
N LEU A 86 6.59 9.01 2.39
CA LEU A 86 7.67 9.98 2.11
C LEU A 86 7.75 11.10 3.16
N GLU A 87 6.64 11.46 3.82
CA GLU A 87 6.66 12.40 4.96
C GLU A 87 7.56 11.89 6.10
N PHE A 88 7.62 10.57 6.32
CA PHE A 88 8.46 9.95 7.33
C PHE A 88 9.86 9.57 6.82
N GLN A 89 9.96 9.14 5.56
CA GLN A 89 11.21 8.71 4.94
C GLN A 89 11.34 9.29 3.52
N PRO A 90 11.77 10.55 3.38
CA PRO A 90 11.81 11.25 2.09
C PRO A 90 12.87 10.72 1.12
N ASN A 91 13.89 10.03 1.64
CA ASN A 91 15.02 9.49 0.87
C ASN A 91 14.87 7.98 0.56
N ASP A 92 13.64 7.45 0.53
CA ASP A 92 13.43 6.06 0.09
C ASP A 92 13.22 5.99 -1.42
N ASP A 93 14.22 5.47 -2.15
CA ASP A 93 14.18 5.31 -3.60
C ASP A 93 13.01 4.43 -4.06
N ASN A 94 12.59 3.45 -3.25
CA ASN A 94 11.47 2.58 -3.61
C ASN A 94 10.14 3.32 -3.60
N LEU A 95 9.97 4.28 -2.68
CA LEU A 95 8.77 5.11 -2.62
C LEU A 95 8.66 6.01 -3.86
N TRP A 96 9.76 6.66 -4.24
CA TRP A 96 9.81 7.47 -5.44
C TRP A 96 9.58 6.65 -6.71
N TYR A 97 10.18 5.47 -6.81
CA TYR A 97 9.99 4.55 -7.93
C TYR A 97 8.52 4.12 -8.07
N ASN A 98 7.90 3.65 -6.98
CA ASN A 98 6.50 3.19 -7.02
C ASN A 98 5.51 4.34 -7.23
N LYS A 99 5.80 5.54 -6.71
CA LYS A 99 5.05 6.77 -6.99
C LYS A 99 5.12 7.13 -8.48
N ALA A 100 6.30 7.07 -9.10
CA ALA A 100 6.47 7.29 -10.53
C ALA A 100 5.68 6.26 -11.38
N CYS A 101 5.71 4.97 -11.00
CA CYS A 101 4.89 3.95 -11.66
C CYS A 101 3.39 4.23 -11.55
N CYS A 102 2.92 4.78 -10.42
CA CYS A 102 1.53 5.19 -10.28
C CYS A 102 1.20 6.37 -11.20
N TYR A 103 2.09 7.36 -11.30
CA TYR A 103 1.89 8.50 -12.21
C TYR A 103 1.78 8.06 -13.66
N ASP A 104 2.69 7.20 -14.13
CA ASP A 104 2.66 6.67 -15.49
C ASP A 104 1.31 6.00 -15.80
N ARG A 105 0.80 5.17 -14.87
CA ARG A 105 -0.52 4.55 -15.02
C ARG A 105 -1.68 5.56 -14.98
N THR A 106 -1.60 6.60 -14.15
CA THR A 106 -2.63 7.65 -14.13
C THR A 106 -2.61 8.50 -15.39
N THR A 107 -1.43 8.80 -15.93
CA THR A 107 -1.26 9.57 -17.17
C THR A 107 -1.70 8.74 -18.35
N ILE A 108 -1.37 7.46 -18.45
CA ILE A 108 -1.90 6.59 -19.53
C ILE A 108 -3.43 6.45 -19.46
N SER A 109 -4.00 6.45 -18.24
CA SER A 109 -5.46 6.46 -18.05
C SER A 109 -6.08 7.83 -18.37
N GLY A 110 -5.32 8.90 -18.18
CA GLY A 110 -5.69 10.31 -18.34
C GLY A 110 -5.29 10.93 -19.68
N ASP A 111 -4.49 10.26 -20.51
CA ASP A 111 -4.04 10.68 -21.85
C ASP A 111 -5.15 10.51 -22.89
N ARG A 112 -6.31 10.01 -22.47
CA ARG A 112 -7.55 10.25 -23.21
C ARG A 112 -8.13 11.65 -22.96
N ILE A 113 -7.60 12.44 -22.00
CA ILE A 113 -8.21 13.70 -21.53
C ILE A 113 -7.23 14.88 -21.30
N LEU A 114 -5.90 14.71 -21.11
CA LEU A 114 -5.00 15.83 -20.74
C LEU A 114 -3.80 16.05 -21.68
N GLY A 115 -4.05 16.09 -22.98
CA GLY A 115 -3.09 16.59 -23.98
C GLY A 115 -3.02 18.12 -24.10
N GLU A 116 -3.77 18.89 -23.31
CA GLU A 116 -3.77 20.35 -23.37
C GLU A 116 -3.97 20.94 -21.96
N ASN A 117 -2.87 21.39 -21.33
CA ASN A 117 -2.78 22.50 -20.35
C ASN A 117 -1.68 22.21 -19.31
N GLY A 118 -0.49 22.74 -19.58
CA GLY A 118 0.64 22.70 -18.64
C GLY A 118 1.86 23.52 -19.06
N GLU A 119 1.93 23.98 -20.31
CA GLU A 119 2.88 25.01 -20.74
C GLU A 119 2.22 26.40 -20.69
N ARG A 120 2.03 26.92 -19.49
CA ARG A 120 1.92 28.36 -19.21
C ARG A 120 1.99 28.50 -17.71
N ASP A 121 3.22 28.58 -17.20
CA ASP A 121 3.60 29.41 -16.04
C ASP A 121 5.01 29.03 -15.58
N ARG A 122 6.01 29.41 -16.40
CA ARG A 122 7.34 29.76 -15.92
C ARG A 122 7.81 31.00 -16.68
N HIS A 123 7.42 32.16 -16.15
CA HIS A 123 8.08 33.43 -16.41
C HIS A 123 8.98 33.73 -15.21
N PHE A 124 10.27 33.84 -15.47
CA PHE A 124 11.17 34.87 -14.91
C PHE A 124 12.24 35.16 -15.96
#